data_AF-A0A1F6VT05-F1
#
_entry.id   AF-A0A1F6VT05-F1
#
_cell.length_a   1.000
_cell.length_b   1.000
_cell.length_c   1.000
_cell.angle_alpha   90.00
_cell.angle_beta   90.00
_cell.angle_gamma   90.00
#
_symmetry.space_group_name_H-M   'P 1'
#
loop_
_entity.id
_entity.type
_entity.pdbx_description
1 polymer ?
#
loop_
_entity_poly.entity_id
_entity_poly.type
_entity_poly.pdbx_seq_one_letter_code
_entity_poly.pdbx_strand_id
1 'polypeptide(L)'
;MQIYILATLSFLGLLVSAKLWREHGMRRPMFCPKEFRGGCDVVKHSRYAWFAGMSTAMLGSLYYLVFLVVLALPYILPLGQTLSILSYPETVMLFLILYPLFGFIFSLRLLSVQILKLKALCFWCLLQSLIATGMFFYSYSILFN
;
A
#
# COMPACT_ATOMS: atom_id res chain seq x y z
N MET A 1 1.94 -20.76 -0.90
CA MET A 1 3.13 -19.86 -0.85
C MET A 1 2.78 -18.40 -1.13
N GLN A 2 1.94 -18.06 -2.13
CA GLN A 2 1.66 -16.65 -2.49
C GLN A 2 1.05 -15.81 -1.35
N ILE A 3 0.20 -16.41 -0.49
CA ILE A 3 -0.42 -15.70 0.65
C ILE A 3 0.64 -15.15 1.63
N TYR A 4 1.71 -15.89 1.89
CA TYR A 4 2.81 -15.42 2.75
C TYR A 4 3.57 -14.24 2.12
N ILE A 5 3.69 -14.23 0.79
CA ILE A 5 4.31 -13.11 0.05
C ILE A 5 3.42 -11.87 0.17
N LEU A 6 2.10 -12.03 -0.02
CA LEU A 6 1.16 -10.93 0.16
C LEU A 6 1.21 -10.37 1.58
N ALA A 7 1.20 -11.24 2.60
CA ALA A 7 1.28 -10.83 4.00
C ALA A 7 2.56 -10.04 4.32
N THR A 8 3.71 -10.50 3.84
CA THR A 8 5.00 -9.81 4.05
C THR A 8 5.03 -8.46 3.33
N LEU A 9 4.53 -8.38 2.09
CA LEU A 9 4.37 -7.12 1.37
C LEU A 9 3.43 -6.16 2.10
N SER A 10 2.28 -6.65 2.59
CA SER A 10 1.33 -5.80 3.33
C SER A 10 1.97 -5.22 4.58
N PHE A 11 2.69 -6.05 5.31
CA PHE A 11 3.36 -5.66 6.54
C PHE A 11 4.46 -4.62 6.28
N LEU A 12 5.28 -4.83 5.25
CA LEU A 12 6.26 -3.84 4.81
C LEU A 12 5.60 -2.52 4.38
N GLY A 13 4.51 -2.58 3.61
CA GLY A 13 3.73 -1.42 3.20
C GLY A 13 3.16 -0.64 4.39
N LEU A 14 2.63 -1.36 5.38
CA LEU A 14 2.13 -0.78 6.63
C LEU A 14 3.23 -0.05 7.39
N LEU A 15 4.40 -0.67 7.58
CA LEU A 15 5.53 -0.07 8.28
C LEU A 15 6.03 1.20 7.59
N VAL A 16 6.12 1.17 6.27
CA VAL A 16 6.52 2.33 5.46
C VAL A 16 5.50 3.46 5.61
N SER A 17 4.21 3.17 5.48
CA SER A 17 3.15 4.18 5.63
C SER A 17 3.08 4.74 7.05
N ALA A 18 3.20 3.90 8.07
CA ALA A 18 3.21 4.32 9.46
C ALA A 18 4.41 5.23 9.78
N LYS A 19 5.59 4.89 9.25
CA LYS A 19 6.77 5.76 9.33
C LYS A 19 6.50 7.09 8.65
N LEU A 20 5.97 7.09 7.42
CA LEU A 20 5.67 8.33 6.69
C LEU A 20 4.66 9.19 7.42
N TRP A 21 3.63 8.60 8.02
CA TRP A 21 2.67 9.34 8.83
C TRP A 21 3.37 10.00 10.02
N ARG A 22 4.12 9.24 10.81
CA ARG A 22 4.82 9.78 11.99
C ARG A 22 5.75 10.93 11.58
N GLU A 23 6.47 10.77 10.48
CA GLU A 23 7.34 11.80 9.92
C GLU A 23 6.56 12.99 9.34
N HIS A 24 5.33 12.79 8.85
CA HIS A 24 4.47 13.87 8.36
C HIS A 24 4.09 14.86 9.48
N GLY A 25 3.91 14.36 10.71
CA GLY A 25 3.65 15.20 11.89
C GLY A 25 4.88 15.93 12.44
N MET A 26 6.09 15.50 12.08
CA MET A 26 7.34 16.12 12.54
C MET A 26 7.85 17.15 11.52
N ARG A 27 8.30 18.32 11.98
CA ARG A 27 8.93 19.36 11.14
C ARG A 27 10.35 19.03 10.67
N ARG A 28 10.80 17.78 10.83
CA ARG A 28 12.16 17.36 10.43
C ARG A 28 12.18 16.99 8.94
N PRO A 29 13.32 17.24 8.26
CA PRO A 29 13.52 16.81 6.88
C PRO A 29 13.46 15.28 6.83
N MET A 30 12.69 14.76 5.88
CA MET A 30 12.60 13.31 5.68
C MET A 30 13.92 12.78 5.15
N PHE A 31 14.39 11.65 5.69
CA PHE A 31 15.55 10.97 5.10
C PHE A 31 15.23 10.57 3.67
N CYS A 32 15.93 11.15 2.69
CA CYS A 32 15.84 10.73 1.31
C CYS A 32 17.20 10.52 0.67
N PRO A 33 17.30 9.54 -0.25
CA PRO A 33 18.55 9.28 -0.96
C PRO A 33 18.97 10.52 -1.75
N LYS A 34 20.29 10.70 -1.89
CA LYS A 34 20.85 11.90 -2.56
C LYS A 34 20.42 12.00 -4.02
N GLU A 35 20.14 10.87 -4.66
CA GLU A 35 19.62 10.75 -6.02
C GLU A 35 18.31 11.51 -6.21
N PHE A 36 17.50 11.64 -5.16
CA PHE A 36 16.18 12.28 -5.22
C PHE A 36 16.20 13.75 -4.76
N ARG A 37 17.38 14.35 -4.49
CA ARG A 37 17.62 15.79 -4.15
C ARG A 37 16.51 16.46 -3.29
N GLY A 38 16.06 15.82 -2.22
CA GLY A 38 15.06 16.41 -1.31
C GLY A 38 13.62 16.47 -1.87
N GLY A 39 13.33 15.81 -2.99
CA GLY A 39 11.99 15.73 -3.58
C GLY A 39 10.94 15.18 -2.60
N CYS A 40 11.35 14.42 -1.60
CA CYS A 40 10.49 13.91 -0.54
C CYS A 40 9.91 15.01 0.35
N ASP A 41 10.68 16.04 0.69
CA ASP A 41 10.19 17.18 1.46
C ASP A 41 9.22 18.03 0.61
N VAL A 42 9.51 18.18 -0.69
CA VAL A 42 8.60 18.85 -1.64
C VAL A 42 7.26 18.11 -1.72
N VAL A 43 7.28 16.78 -1.84
CA VAL A 43 6.08 15.95 -1.87
C VAL A 43 5.31 16.04 -0.54
N LYS A 44 6.01 15.94 0.60
CA LYS A 44 5.45 16.03 1.95
C LYS A 44 4.73 17.37 2.20
N HIS A 45 5.30 18.49 1.75
CA HIS A 45 4.71 19.81 1.93
C HIS A 45 3.73 20.22 0.82
N SER A 46 3.53 19.37 -0.19
CA SER A 46 2.59 19.66 -1.28
C SER A 46 1.13 19.50 -0.86
N ARG A 47 0.23 20.20 -1.57
CA ARG A 47 -1.22 20.02 -1.44
C ARG A 47 -1.66 18.57 -1.69
N TYR A 48 -0.88 17.79 -2.44
CA TYR A 48 -1.19 16.39 -2.78
C TYR A 48 -0.80 15.39 -1.68
N ALA A 49 -0.04 15.80 -0.66
CA ALA A 49 0.14 15.01 0.56
C ALA A 49 -1.16 14.90 1.37
N TRP A 50 -2.14 15.75 1.08
CA TRP A 50 -3.46 15.75 1.67
C TRP A 50 -4.49 15.32 0.63
N PHE A 51 -5.24 14.28 0.94
CA PHE A 51 -6.36 13.82 0.13
C PHE A 51 -7.63 13.79 0.99
N ALA A 52 -8.62 14.58 0.59
CA ALA A 52 -9.90 14.73 1.32
C ALA A 52 -9.73 15.11 2.81
N GLY A 53 -8.73 15.93 3.15
CA GLY A 53 -8.45 16.33 4.54
C GLY A 53 -7.65 15.31 5.35
N MET A 54 -7.33 14.15 4.79
CA MET A 54 -6.47 13.13 5.40
C MET A 54 -5.10 13.07 4.73
N SER A 55 -4.05 12.72 5.47
CA SER A 55 -2.74 12.49 4.87
C SER A 55 -2.78 11.25 3.97
N THR A 56 -2.16 11.31 2.79
CA THR A 56 -2.03 10.13 1.92
C THR A 56 -1.30 8.98 2.61
N ALA A 57 -0.41 9.28 3.56
CA ALA A 57 0.24 8.28 4.40
C ALA A 57 -0.76 7.55 5.32
N MET A 58 -1.77 8.27 5.83
CA MET A 58 -2.85 7.72 6.64
C MET A 58 -3.72 6.76 5.85
N LEU A 59 -4.14 7.18 4.66
CA LEU A 59 -4.92 6.33 3.74
C LEU A 59 -4.14 5.07 3.37
N GLY A 60 -2.84 5.19 3.09
CA GLY A 60 -1.97 4.04 2.83
C GLY A 60 -1.91 3.10 4.04
N SER A 61 -1.70 3.62 5.25
CA SER A 61 -1.65 2.75 6.45
C SER A 61 -2.96 2.01 6.67
N LEU A 62 -4.11 2.69 6.53
CA LEU A 62 -5.43 2.07 6.65
C LEU A 62 -5.62 0.99 5.59
N TYR A 63 -5.14 1.26 4.37
CA TYR A 63 -5.20 0.33 3.26
C TYR A 63 -4.50 -1.00 3.57
N TYR A 64 -3.24 -0.95 4.01
CA TYR A 64 -2.48 -2.16 4.33
C TYR A 64 -3.01 -2.88 5.58
N LEU A 65 -3.55 -2.14 6.55
CA LEU A 65 -4.12 -2.70 7.78
C LEU A 65 -5.38 -3.50 7.48
N VAL A 66 -6.31 -2.94 6.70
CA VAL A 66 -7.54 -3.64 6.28
C VAL A 66 -7.20 -4.90 5.50
N PHE A 67 -6.25 -4.83 4.58
CA PHE A 67 -5.83 -6.01 3.81
C PHE A 67 -5.26 -7.12 4.71
N LEU A 68 -4.41 -6.78 5.69
CA LEU A 68 -3.87 -7.74 6.66
C LEU A 68 -4.97 -8.37 7.53
N VAL A 69 -5.94 -7.58 7.98
CA VAL A 69 -7.06 -8.09 8.81
C VAL A 69 -7.90 -9.09 8.02
N VAL A 70 -8.21 -8.79 6.76
CA VAL A 70 -8.94 -9.72 5.89
C VAL A 70 -8.15 -11.00 5.65
N LEU A 71 -6.83 -10.89 5.46
CA LEU A 71 -5.94 -12.03 5.29
C LEU A 71 -5.82 -12.89 6.57
N ALA A 72 -5.91 -12.27 7.74
CA ALA A 72 -5.79 -12.93 9.05
C ALA A 72 -7.10 -13.52 9.58
N LEU A 73 -8.26 -12.97 9.17
CA LEU A 73 -9.60 -13.46 9.52
C LEU A 73 -9.77 -15.00 9.48
N PRO A 74 -9.36 -15.70 8.41
CA PRO A 74 -9.49 -17.17 8.31
C PRO A 74 -8.62 -17.95 9.30
N TYR A 75 -7.56 -17.34 9.84
CA TYR A 75 -6.71 -17.96 10.87
C TYR A 75 -7.25 -17.73 12.29
N ILE A 76 -8.00 -16.65 12.50
CA ILE A 76 -8.53 -16.24 13.80
C ILE A 76 -9.91 -16.87 14.05
N LEU A 77 -10.73 -16.98 13.00
CA LEU A 77 -12.01 -17.68 13.09
C LEU A 77 -11.78 -19.18 12.88
N PRO A 78 -12.20 -20.06 13.81
CA PRO A 78 -12.09 -21.52 13.68
C PRO A 78 -13.10 -22.09 12.69
N LEU A 79 -13.30 -21.43 11.54
CA LEU A 79 -14.07 -21.93 10.41
C LEU A 79 -13.19 -22.88 9.60
N GLY A 80 -13.06 -24.12 10.08
CA GLY A 80 -12.61 -25.28 9.30
C GLY A 80 -11.15 -25.23 8.81
N GLN A 81 -10.28 -25.99 9.47
CA GLN A 81 -8.83 -26.12 9.22
C GLN A 81 -8.46 -26.79 7.88
N THR A 82 -9.36 -26.85 6.91
CA THR A 82 -9.13 -27.31 5.53
C THR A 82 -9.13 -26.11 4.60
N LEU A 83 -8.14 -25.22 4.79
CA LEU A 83 -8.01 -23.96 4.07
C LEU A 83 -7.37 -24.18 2.68
N SER A 84 -8.13 -24.77 1.77
CA SER A 84 -7.88 -24.58 0.34
C SER A 84 -8.48 -23.24 -0.08
N ILE A 85 -7.76 -22.51 -0.94
CA ILE A 85 -8.11 -21.18 -1.48
C ILE A 85 -9.53 -21.18 -2.10
N LEU A 86 -10.03 -22.35 -2.50
CA LEU A 86 -11.38 -22.58 -3.05
C LEU A 86 -12.52 -22.46 -2.03
N SER A 87 -12.24 -22.47 -0.72
CA SER A 87 -13.29 -22.41 0.30
C SER A 87 -13.55 -21.00 0.85
N TYR A 88 -12.86 -19.97 0.34
CA TYR A 88 -13.23 -18.60 0.67
C TYR A 88 -14.60 -18.28 0.06
N PRO A 89 -15.48 -17.58 0.78
CA PRO A 89 -16.69 -17.06 0.17
C PRO A 89 -16.30 -16.14 -0.99
N GLU A 90 -17.06 -16.23 -2.08
CA GLU A 90 -16.92 -15.46 -3.31
C GLU A 90 -16.72 -13.95 -3.09
N THR A 91 -17.32 -13.41 -2.03
CA THR A 91 -17.14 -12.02 -1.58
C THR A 91 -15.71 -11.70 -1.14
N VAL A 92 -15.01 -12.62 -0.47
CA VAL A 92 -13.63 -12.44 -0.02
C VAL A 92 -12.68 -12.53 -1.20
N MET A 93 -12.89 -13.46 -2.14
CA MET A 93 -12.09 -13.49 -3.39
C MET A 93 -12.22 -12.18 -4.18
N LEU A 94 -13.45 -11.69 -4.37
CA LEU A 94 -13.70 -10.40 -5.02
C LEU A 94 -12.98 -9.26 -4.30
N PHE A 95 -13.04 -9.24 -2.97
CA PHE A 95 -12.32 -8.25 -2.17
C PHE A 95 -10.81 -8.33 -2.39
N LEU A 96 -10.22 -9.53 -2.36
CA LEU A 96 -8.78 -9.72 -2.58
C LEU A 96 -8.31 -9.20 -3.94
N ILE A 97 -9.18 -9.12 -4.96
CA ILE A 97 -8.83 -8.65 -6.30
C ILE A 97 -9.09 -7.14 -6.46
N LEU A 98 -10.31 -6.70 -6.09
CA LEU A 98 -10.75 -5.31 -6.26
C LEU A 98 -9.94 -4.35 -5.37
N TYR A 99 -9.55 -4.81 -4.19
CA TYR A 99 -8.82 -4.00 -3.23
C TYR A 99 -7.41 -3.60 -3.70
N PRO A 100 -6.52 -4.53 -4.12
CA PRO A 100 -5.24 -4.18 -4.73
C PRO A 100 -5.34 -3.46 -6.06
N LEU A 101 -6.42 -3.68 -6.83
CA LEU A 101 -6.68 -2.90 -8.02
C LEU A 101 -6.93 -1.41 -7.68
N PHE A 102 -7.71 -1.14 -6.63
CA PHE A 102 -7.90 0.23 -6.13
C PHE A 102 -6.58 0.86 -5.65
N GLY A 103 -5.78 0.11 -4.88
CA GLY A 103 -4.45 0.55 -4.44
C GLY A 103 -3.50 0.86 -5.60
N PHE A 104 -3.52 0.04 -6.65
CA PHE A 104 -2.72 0.23 -7.86
C PHE A 104 -3.14 1.49 -8.63
N ILE A 105 -4.43 1.73 -8.84
CA ILE A 105 -4.94 2.96 -9.49
C ILE A 105 -4.54 4.20 -8.69
N PHE A 106 -4.68 4.14 -7.35
CA PHE A 106 -4.28 5.25 -6.48
C PHE A 106 -2.78 5.53 -6.55
N SER A 107 -1.96 4.48 -6.59
CA SER A 107 -0.51 4.56 -6.78
C SER A 107 -0.13 5.23 -8.11
N LEU A 108 -0.76 4.82 -9.22
CA LEU A 108 -0.55 5.44 -10.53
C LEU A 108 -0.86 6.93 -10.51
N ARG A 109 -1.99 7.33 -9.90
CA ARG A 109 -2.36 8.74 -9.75
C ARG A 109 -1.29 9.52 -9.00
N LEU A 110 -0.78 9.00 -7.88
CA LEU A 110 0.27 9.64 -7.11
C LEU A 110 1.57 9.78 -7.91
N LEU A 111 1.91 8.77 -8.71
CA LEU A 111 3.07 8.82 -9.59
C LEU A 111 2.90 9.89 -10.69
N SER A 112 1.72 9.95 -11.33
CA SER A 112 1.41 10.97 -12.32
C SER A 112 1.52 12.39 -11.74
N VAL A 113 1.04 12.60 -10.52
CA VAL A 113 1.14 13.89 -9.82
C VAL A 113 2.60 14.25 -9.53
N GLN A 114 3.41 13.31 -9.04
CA GLN A 114 4.83 13.53 -8.76
C GLN A 114 5.61 13.97 -10.01
N ILE A 115 5.37 13.30 -11.14
CA ILE A 115 6.09 13.56 -12.40
C ILE A 115 5.59 14.84 -13.07
N LEU A 116 4.26 14.99 -13.23
CA LEU A 116 3.68 16.07 -14.04
C LEU A 116 3.54 17.39 -13.28
N LYS A 117 3.16 17.33 -12.00
CA LYS A 117 2.83 18.54 -11.21
C LYS A 117 3.99 19.00 -10.35
N LEU A 118 4.64 18.09 -9.62
CA LEU A 118 5.72 18.47 -8.69
C LEU A 118 7.10 18.47 -9.35
N LYS A 119 7.28 17.70 -10.43
CA LYS A 119 8.61 17.42 -11.04
C LYS A 119 9.64 16.96 -9.99
N ALA A 120 9.15 16.28 -8.95
CA ALA A 120 9.93 15.81 -7.82
C ALA A 120 9.50 14.37 -7.49
N LEU A 121 10.48 13.50 -7.31
CA LEU A 121 10.26 12.10 -7.01
C LEU A 121 10.57 11.83 -5.54
N CYS A 122 9.66 11.17 -4.84
CA CYS A 122 9.87 10.73 -3.48
C CYS A 122 10.19 9.23 -3.45
N PHE A 123 11.38 8.88 -2.96
CA PHE A 123 11.82 7.48 -2.88
C PHE A 123 10.85 6.61 -2.08
N TRP A 124 10.36 7.12 -0.93
CA TRP A 124 9.40 6.39 -0.11
C TRP A 124 8.05 6.18 -0.79
N CYS A 125 7.58 7.18 -1.55
CA CYS A 125 6.34 7.04 -2.32
C CYS A 125 6.51 6.04 -3.46
N LEU A 126 7.68 6.03 -4.14
CA LEU A 126 7.99 5.03 -5.17
C LEU A 126 8.06 3.61 -4.58
N LEU A 127 8.67 3.46 -3.40
CA LEU A 127 8.72 2.20 -2.70
C LEU A 127 7.32 1.71 -2.33
N GLN A 128 6.45 2.61 -1.88
CA GLN A 128 5.02 2.32 -1.67
C GLN A 128 4.32 1.88 -2.96
N SER A 129 4.53 2.62 -4.06
CA SER A 129 3.98 2.27 -5.37
C SER A 129 4.41 0.88 -5.83
N LEU A 130 5.65 0.50 -5.58
CA LEU A 130 6.19 -0.82 -5.91
C LEU A 130 5.51 -1.92 -5.09
N ILE A 131 5.32 -1.71 -3.78
CA ILE A 131 4.63 -2.67 -2.91
C ILE A 131 3.19 -2.88 -3.37
N ALA A 132 2.44 -1.80 -3.62
CA ALA A 132 1.06 -1.88 -4.09
C ALA A 132 0.94 -2.60 -5.44
N THR A 133 1.88 -2.34 -6.36
CA THR A 133 1.93 -3.01 -7.67
C THR A 133 2.27 -4.50 -7.53
N GLY A 134 3.22 -4.83 -6.66
CA GLY A 134 3.56 -6.21 -6.34
C GLY A 134 2.37 -6.98 -5.78
N MET A 135 1.62 -6.38 -4.84
CA MET A 135 0.41 -6.98 -4.30
C MET A 135 -0.63 -7.28 -5.37
N PHE A 136 -0.86 -6.34 -6.30
CA PHE A 136 -1.79 -6.55 -7.41
C PHE A 136 -1.37 -7.74 -8.28
N PHE A 137 -0.09 -7.82 -8.65
CA PHE A 137 0.41 -8.92 -9.50
C PHE A 137 0.31 -10.28 -8.80
N TYR A 138 0.73 -10.36 -7.53
CA TYR A 138 0.63 -11.61 -6.76
C TYR A 138 -0.82 -12.02 -6.49
N SER A 139 -1.70 -11.06 -6.23
CA SER A 139 -3.12 -11.34 -6.03
C SER A 139 -3.78 -11.85 -7.30
N TYR A 140 -3.43 -11.29 -8.46
CA TYR A 140 -3.94 -11.77 -9.74
C TYR A 140 -3.39 -13.17 -10.07
N SER A 141 -2.11 -13.42 -9.79
CA SER A 141 -1.49 -14.74 -10.00
C SER A 141 -2.14 -15.87 -9.19
N ILE A 142 -2.81 -15.57 -8.07
CA ILE A 142 -3.56 -16.57 -7.29
C ILE A 142 -4.83 -17.02 -8.03
N LEU A 143 -5.41 -16.17 -8.89
CA LEU A 143 -6.62 -16.51 -9.64
C LEU A 143 -6.35 -17.51 -10.78
N PHE A 144 -5.16 -17.46 -11.37
CA PHE A 144 -4.78 -18.24 -12.55
C PHE A 144 -4.06 -19.55 -12.24
N ASN A 145 -3.80 -19.82 -10.96
CA ASN A 145 -3.01 -20.97 -10.50
C ASN A 145 -3.77 -21.80 -9.48
#